data_AF-A0A2H3AYZ7-F1
#
_entry.id   AF-A0A2H3AYZ7-F1
#
_cell.length_a   1.000
_cell.length_b   1.000
_cell.length_c   1.000
_cell.angle_alpha   90.00
_cell.angle_beta   90.00
_cell.angle_gamma   90.00
#
_symmetry.space_group_name_H-M   'P 1'
#
loop_
_entity.id
_entity.type
_entity.pdbx_description
1 polymer ?
#
loop_
_entity_poly.entity_id
_entity_poly.type
_entity_poly.pdbx_seq_one_letter_code
_entity_poly.pdbx_strand_id
1 'polypeptide(L)' 'MSPADASWGVVNPDLKLKGAKGVRIVDASVLPLVPSGHTQVPVYIIAERAADLIKADI' A
#
# COMPACT_ATOMS: atom_id res chain seq x y z
N MET A 1 -5.22 2.68 2.50
CA MET A 1 -4.93 1.36 3.14
C MET A 1 -5.82 1.19 4.36
N SER A 2 -6.25 -0.04 4.66
CA SER A 2 -7.16 -0.38 5.78
C SER A 2 -6.91 -1.83 6.24
N PRO A 3 -7.36 -2.24 7.45
CA PRO A 3 -7.35 -3.65 7.84
C PRO A 3 -7.98 -4.57 6.78
N ALA A 4 -7.54 -5.83 6.73
CA ALA A 4 -7.92 -6.77 5.67
C ALA A 4 -9.43 -7.09 5.65
N ASP A 5 -10.03 -7.14 6.83
CA ASP A 5 -11.45 -7.39 7.10
C ASP A 5 -12.30 -6.11 7.15
N ALA A 6 -11.68 -4.93 7.03
CA ALA A 6 -12.42 -3.68 7.04
C ALA A 6 -13.36 -3.57 5.83
N SER A 7 -14.59 -3.13 6.08
CA SER A 7 -15.61 -2.83 5.06
C SER A 7 -15.33 -1.56 4.24
N TRP A 8 -14.27 -0.83 4.58
CA TRP A 8 -13.81 0.37 3.91
C TRP A 8 -12.34 0.24 3.48
N GLY A 9 -11.89 1.15 2.62
CA GLY A 9 -10.54 1.18 2.08
C GLY A 9 -10.33 0.24 0.88
N VAL A 10 -9.34 0.57 0.04
CA VAL A 10 -9.12 -0.07 -1.27
C VAL A 10 -8.05 -1.17 -1.22
N VAL A 11 -7.04 -1.02 -0.37
CA VAL A 11 -5.92 -1.96 -0.26
C VAL A 11 -5.73 -2.45 1.18
N ASN A 12 -5.26 -3.68 1.30
CA ASN A 12 -4.81 -4.29 2.55
C ASN A 12 -3.46 -3.68 3.01
N PRO A 13 -3.01 -3.95 4.25
CA PRO A 13 -1.72 -3.44 4.75
C PRO A 13 -0.49 -3.96 4.00
N ASP A 14 -0.64 -5.03 3.22
CA ASP A 14 0.37 -5.60 2.32
C ASP A 14 0.28 -5.08 0.88
N LEU A 15 -0.50 -4.00 0.69
CA LEU A 15 -0.74 -3.29 -0.58
C LEU A 15 -1.52 -4.08 -1.64
N LYS A 16 -2.02 -5.29 -1.32
CA LYS A 16 -2.89 -6.05 -2.23
C LYS A 16 -4.24 -5.35 -2.39
N LEU A 17 -4.70 -5.25 -3.63
CA LEU A 17 -6.00 -4.68 -3.97
C LEU A 17 -7.12 -5.60 -3.45
N LYS A 18 -8.03 -5.04 -2.66
CA LYS A 18 -9.22 -5.78 -2.21
C LYS A 18 -10.09 -6.12 -3.42
N GLY A 19 -10.54 -7.37 -3.52
CA GLY A 19 -11.39 -7.84 -4.62
C GLY A 19 -10.66 -8.21 -5.92
N ALA A 20 -9.34 -8.09 -5.98
CA ALA A 20 -8.53 -8.54 -7.11
C ALA A 20 -7.40 -9.47 -6.64
N LYS A 21 -6.92 -10.34 -7.54
CA LYS A 21 -5.78 -11.24 -7.28
C LYS A 21 -4.60 -10.83 -8.13
N GLY A 22 -3.39 -10.93 -7.58
CA GLY A 22 -2.15 -10.63 -8.31
C GLY A 22 -1.91 -9.15 -8.60
N VAL A 23 -2.67 -8.24 -7.97
CA VAL A 23 -2.54 -6.78 -8.17
C VAL A 23 -2.20 -6.10 -6.85
N ARG A 24 -1.23 -5.20 -6.90
CA ARG A 24 -0.88 -4.26 -5.82
C ARG A 24 -0.92 -2.83 -6.34
N ILE A 25 -1.25 -1.90 -5.46
CA ILE A 25 -1.14 -0.45 -5.72
C ILE A 25 0.00 0.08 -4.87
N VAL A 26 0.97 0.75 -5.49
CA VAL A 26 2.20 1.21 -4.83
C VAL A 26 2.51 2.64 -5.27
N ASP A 27 1.75 3.58 -4.71
CA ASP A 27 1.92 5.02 -4.96
C ASP A 27 1.37 5.82 -3.76
N ALA A 28 1.27 7.15 -3.90
CA ALA A 28 0.74 8.02 -2.85
C ALA A 28 -0.72 7.74 -2.46
N SER A 29 -1.54 7.13 -3.34
CA SER A 29 -2.96 6.89 -3.11
C SER A 29 -3.23 5.88 -1.98
N VAL A 30 -2.23 5.07 -1.62
CA VAL A 30 -2.39 4.07 -0.54
C VAL A 30 -2.28 4.68 0.85
N LEU A 31 -1.70 5.88 0.99
CA LEU A 31 -1.53 6.59 2.25
C LEU A 31 -2.91 6.90 2.86
N PRO A 32 -3.25 6.37 4.05
CA PRO A 32 -4.57 6.63 4.66
C PRO A 32 -4.82 8.10 4.98
N LEU A 33 -3.75 8.82 5.31
CA LEU A 33 -3.74 10.23 5.65
C LEU A 33 -2.51 10.86 4.99
N VAL A 34 -2.68 12.06 4.46
CA VAL A 34 -1.57 12.82 3.88
C VAL A 34 -0.65 13.29 5.01
N PRO A 35 0.64 12.90 5.01
CA PRO A 35 1.56 13.33 6.04
C PRO A 35 1.89 14.82 5.90
N SER A 36 2.18 15.48 7.02
CA SER A 36 2.61 16.88 7.04
C SER A 36 4.07 16.99 6.56
N GLY A 37 4.27 17.07 5.25
CA GLY A 37 5.58 17.19 4.62
C GLY A 37 5.54 16.85 3.13
N HIS A 38 6.70 16.81 2.48
CA HIS A 38 6.79 16.39 1.08
C HIS A 38 6.45 14.90 0.94
N THR A 39 5.44 14.59 0.11
CA THR A 39 4.96 13.22 -0.13
C THR A 39 5.98 12.31 -0.82
N GLN A 40 7.07 12.86 -1.35
CA GLN A 40 8.17 12.09 -1.93
C GLN A 40 8.74 11.06 -0.94
N VAL A 41 9.03 11.48 0.30
CA VAL A 41 9.63 10.59 1.32
C VAL A 41 8.72 9.40 1.67
N PRO A 42 7.45 9.59 2.06
CA PRO A 42 6.56 8.47 2.39
C PRO A 42 6.29 7.57 1.16
N VAL A 43 6.25 8.12 -0.06
CA VAL A 43 6.12 7.30 -1.28
C VAL A 43 7.33 6.38 -1.45
N TYR A 44 8.55 6.90 -1.28
CA TYR A 44 9.77 6.06 -1.34
C TYR A 44 9.75 4.97 -0.27
N ILE A 45 9.38 5.29 0.97
CA ILE A 45 9.28 4.30 2.06
C ILE A 45 8.29 3.17 1.73
N ILE A 46 7.11 3.53 1.20
CA ILE A 46 6.10 2.55 0.81
C ILE A 46 6.59 1.69 -0.37
N ALA A 47 7.28 2.29 -1.34
CA ALA A 47 7.84 1.56 -2.48
C ALA A 47 8.90 0.53 -2.07
N GLU A 48 9.83 0.91 -1.17
CA GLU A 48 10.84 -0.02 -0.62
C GLU A 48 10.17 -1.20 0.10
N ARG A 49 9.21 -0.92 0.97
CA ARG A 49 8.45 -1.98 1.66
C ARG A 49 7.67 -2.86 0.67
N ALA A 50 7.12 -2.29 -0.38
CA ALA A 50 6.41 -3.04 -1.40
C ALA A 50 7.34 -4.01 -2.14
N ALA A 51 8.57 -3.60 -2.42
CA ALA A 51 9.58 -4.45 -3.06
C ALA A 51 9.86 -5.70 -2.20
N ASP A 52 10.04 -5.53 -0.88
CA ASP A 52 10.22 -6.65 0.05
C ASP A 52 9.01 -7.60 0.07
N LEU A 53 7.80 -7.05 0.14
CA LEU A 53 6.56 -7.84 0.13
C LEU A 53 6.36 -8.61 -1.18
N ILE A 54 6.71 -8.00 -2.31
CA ILE A 54 6.63 -8.66 -3.63
C ILE A 54 7.65 -9.78 -3.70
N LYS A 55 8.89 -9.54 -3.26
CA LYS A 55 9.96 -10.54 -3.27
C LYS A 55 9.65 -11.74 -2.36
N ALA A 56 8.98 -11.52 -1.24
CA ALA A 56 8.58 -12.59 -0.32
C ALA A 56 7.41 -13.45 -0.83
N ASP A 57 6.63 -12.95 -1.80
CA ASP A 57 5.51 -13.66 -2.44
C ASP A 57 5.95 -14.54 -3.64
N ILE A 58 7.24 -14.49 -4.02
CA ILE A 58 7.84 -15.27 -5.13
C ILE A 58 8.37 -16.62 -4.62
#